data_AF-A0A250KVL1-F1
#
_entry.id   AF-A0A250KVL1-F1
#
_cell.length_a   1.000
_cell.length_b   1.000
_cell.length_c   1.000
_cell.angle_alpha   90.00
_cell.angle_beta   90.00
_cell.angle_gamma   90.00
#
_symmetry.space_group_name_H-M   'P 1'
#
loop_
_entity.id
_entity.type
_entity.pdbx_description
1 polymer ?
#
loop_
_entity_poly.entity_id
_entity_poly.type
_entity_poly.pdbx_seq_one_letter_code
_entity_poly.pdbx_strand_id
1 'polypeptide(L)'
;MSPFELRSLFLIRRARNAALFLSLGCAVLGPSPVQAQAPKQDGAAVQALRKAQGMLRQLSREKAALEGEKAALLDQVKKLEDKVKQLEGLENVIRQQKLSLENLRAGNESLQGRIHQDSERILGLSERLRAAIGEVKKYRQDNALLVNAVAERSQWIQACSEKNQGLYRANRELLSKYQNKGFWEALTEGEPITQVGLVKAENEIQEFRFKLEDLRATPWQEAGATAPEGGPNSGNATLPPGEDEEDEE
;
A
#
# COMPACT_ATOMS: atom_id res chain seq x y z
N MET A 1 11.30 5.90 33.88
CA MET A 1 12.24 4.88 34.40
C MET A 1 13.64 5.46 34.34
N SER A 2 14.32 5.45 35.48
CA SER A 2 15.36 6.39 35.89
C SER A 2 16.78 6.02 35.46
N PRO A 3 17.66 7.03 35.27
CA PRO A 3 19.10 6.87 35.10
C PRO A 3 19.78 6.82 36.48
N PHE A 4 20.01 5.63 37.03
CA PHE A 4 20.54 5.51 38.40
C PHE A 4 21.42 4.28 38.63
N GLU A 5 22.31 3.92 37.71
CA GLU A 5 23.26 2.80 37.94
C GLU A 5 24.62 3.08 37.27
N LEU A 6 25.27 4.20 37.61
CA LEU A 6 26.59 4.56 37.04
C LEU A 6 27.54 5.29 38.01
N ARG A 7 27.36 5.14 39.33
CA ARG A 7 28.14 5.91 40.34
C ARG A 7 28.85 5.11 41.44
N SER A 8 28.96 3.79 41.38
CA SER A 8 29.44 3.00 42.52
C SER A 8 30.88 2.44 42.45
N LEU A 9 31.71 2.74 41.44
CA LEU A 9 33.03 2.09 41.30
C LEU A 9 34.26 3.00 41.10
N PHE A 10 34.22 4.28 41.52
CA PHE A 10 35.38 5.19 41.42
C PHE A 10 35.97 5.68 42.76
N LEU A 11 35.73 4.97 43.88
CA LEU A 11 36.13 5.42 45.22
C LEU A 11 37.16 4.54 45.97
N ILE A 12 37.87 3.61 45.32
CA ILE A 12 38.85 2.73 46.00
C ILE A 12 40.29 2.91 45.50
N ARG A 13 40.73 4.14 45.20
CA ARG A 13 42.14 4.37 44.83
C ARG A 13 42.69 5.75 45.22
N ARG A 14 42.53 6.14 46.49
CA ARG A 14 43.23 7.33 47.04
C ARG A 14 43.27 7.36 48.57
N ALA A 15 44.00 6.44 49.21
CA ALA A 15 44.30 6.54 50.65
C ALA A 15 45.45 5.62 51.10
N ARG A 16 46.65 5.77 50.53
CA ARG A 16 47.90 5.26 51.15
C ARG A 16 49.01 6.24 50.81
N ASN A 17 49.05 7.37 51.52
CA ASN A 17 50.18 8.29 51.61
C ASN A 17 49.83 9.37 52.64
N ALA A 18 49.96 9.05 53.93
CA ALA A 18 50.09 10.00 55.05
C ALA A 18 50.08 9.21 56.36
N ALA A 19 51.26 8.90 56.91
CA ALA A 19 51.51 8.73 58.35
C ALA A 19 52.90 8.13 58.54
N LEU A 20 53.90 8.97 58.81
CA LEU A 20 54.87 8.78 59.90
C LEU A 20 55.97 9.84 59.79
N PHE A 21 55.76 10.93 60.51
CA PHE A 21 56.79 11.90 60.88
C PHE A 21 56.84 11.97 62.42
N LEU A 22 58.06 12.10 62.93
CA LEU A 22 58.48 12.72 64.20
C LEU A 22 58.27 12.00 65.55
N SER A 23 59.38 11.50 66.09
CA SER A 23 59.88 11.76 67.46
C SER A 23 61.42 11.78 67.38
N LEU A 24 62.13 12.92 67.50
CA LEU A 24 62.53 13.64 68.73
C LEU A 24 62.88 12.64 69.85
N GLY A 25 64.11 12.44 70.31
CA GLY A 25 65.31 13.28 70.37
C GLY A 25 65.81 13.21 71.83
N CYS A 26 66.98 12.59 72.09
CA CYS A 26 67.77 12.88 73.29
C CYS A 26 69.20 12.34 73.13
N ALA A 27 70.16 13.24 73.39
CA ALA A 27 71.60 13.05 73.38
C ALA A 27 72.08 12.14 74.50
N VAL A 28 73.32 11.62 74.38
CA VAL A 28 74.38 11.63 75.43
C VAL A 28 75.66 10.93 74.93
N LEU A 29 76.76 11.70 74.98
CA LEU A 29 78.19 11.41 75.21
C LEU A 29 78.90 10.12 74.72
N GLY A 30 80.07 10.34 74.11
CA GLY A 30 81.32 9.60 74.44
C GLY A 30 82.19 9.14 73.26
N PRO A 31 83.36 9.74 73.00
CA PRO A 31 84.37 9.19 72.10
C PRO A 31 85.36 8.30 72.88
N SER A 32 85.56 7.06 72.42
CA SER A 32 86.67 6.21 72.86
C SER A 32 87.50 5.80 71.63
N PRO A 33 88.81 6.12 71.57
CA PRO A 33 89.69 5.61 70.54
C PRO A 33 90.14 4.20 70.93
N VAL A 34 89.65 3.17 70.22
CA VAL A 34 90.25 1.83 70.29
C VAL A 34 91.22 1.67 69.14
N GLN A 35 92.50 1.82 69.45
CA GLN A 35 93.60 1.29 68.66
C GLN A 35 93.80 -0.21 68.97
N ALA A 36 94.45 -0.89 68.02
CA ALA A 36 95.00 -2.26 68.10
C ALA A 36 93.93 -3.38 68.02
N GLN A 37 94.09 -4.45 67.26
CA GLN A 37 95.25 -5.09 66.65
C GLN A 37 94.83 -5.74 65.32
N ALA A 38 95.69 -5.67 64.32
CA ALA A 38 95.66 -6.59 63.21
C ALA A 38 96.35 -7.91 63.63
N PRO A 39 95.67 -9.06 63.64
CA PRO A 39 96.34 -10.34 63.60
C PRO A 39 96.58 -10.74 62.13
N LYS A 40 97.85 -10.95 61.78
CA LYS A 40 98.26 -11.70 60.59
C LYS A 40 98.11 -13.20 60.90
N GLN A 41 97.07 -13.83 60.35
CA GLN A 41 96.82 -15.28 60.11
C GLN A 41 95.34 -15.35 59.65
N ASP A 42 94.86 -15.96 58.56
CA ASP A 42 95.29 -17.12 57.78
C ASP A 42 94.74 -17.04 56.34
N GLY A 43 95.47 -17.61 55.37
CA GLY A 43 95.10 -17.62 53.94
C GLY A 43 93.72 -18.21 53.62
N ALA A 44 93.13 -19.01 54.52
CA ALA A 44 91.78 -19.58 54.39
C ALA A 44 90.66 -18.53 54.50
N ALA A 45 90.77 -17.56 55.41
CA ALA A 45 89.78 -16.48 55.56
C ALA A 45 89.80 -15.53 54.35
N VAL A 46 91.00 -15.23 53.83
CA VAL A 46 91.17 -14.44 52.60
C VAL A 46 90.62 -15.18 51.37
N GLN A 47 90.78 -16.50 51.31
CA GLN A 47 90.24 -17.32 50.21
C GLN A 47 88.71 -17.43 50.26
N ALA A 48 88.11 -17.55 51.45
CA ALA A 48 86.66 -17.52 51.64
C ALA A 48 86.07 -16.15 51.24
N LEU A 49 86.74 -15.05 51.60
CA LEU A 49 86.32 -13.69 51.25
C LEU A 49 86.38 -13.44 49.73
N ARG A 50 87.39 -13.98 49.03
CA ARG A 50 87.46 -13.95 47.56
C ARG A 50 86.32 -14.73 46.89
N LYS A 51 85.96 -15.91 47.41
CA LYS A 51 84.81 -16.69 46.91
C LYS A 51 83.49 -15.96 47.13
N ALA A 52 83.29 -15.37 48.31
CA ALA A 52 82.10 -14.56 48.62
C ALA A 52 82.01 -13.31 47.70
N GLN A 53 83.13 -12.63 47.44
CA GLN A 53 83.17 -11.49 46.51
C GLN A 53 82.88 -11.90 45.06
N GLY A 54 83.34 -13.08 44.62
CA GLY A 54 83.01 -13.65 43.32
C GLY A 54 81.52 -13.98 43.18
N MET A 55 80.93 -14.60 44.21
CA MET A 55 79.49 -14.91 44.27
C MET A 55 78.64 -13.64 44.30
N LEU A 56 79.04 -12.60 45.04
CA LEU A 56 78.32 -11.33 45.06
C LEU A 56 78.32 -10.65 43.67
N ARG A 57 79.43 -10.74 42.93
CA ARG A 57 79.49 -10.27 41.54
C ARG A 57 78.57 -11.08 40.63
N GLN A 58 78.53 -12.39 40.77
CA GLN A 58 77.62 -13.24 40.01
C GLN A 58 76.15 -12.91 40.31
N LEU A 59 75.77 -12.82 41.59
CA LEU A 59 74.42 -12.40 42.00
C LEU A 59 74.08 -11.00 41.51
N SER A 60 75.05 -10.07 41.46
CA SER A 60 74.81 -8.73 40.91
C SER A 60 74.54 -8.74 39.40
N ARG A 61 75.22 -9.63 38.65
CA ARG A 61 74.98 -9.84 37.22
C ARG A 61 73.64 -10.50 36.96
N GLU A 62 73.30 -11.53 37.74
CA GLU A 62 72.00 -12.21 37.67
C GLU A 62 70.86 -11.26 38.03
N LYS A 63 71.03 -10.42 39.06
CA LYS A 63 70.07 -9.38 39.41
C LYS A 63 69.89 -8.38 38.27
N ALA A 64 70.98 -7.89 37.67
CA ALA A 64 70.91 -6.97 36.54
C ALA A 64 70.26 -7.62 35.30
N ALA A 65 70.53 -8.91 35.04
CA ALA A 65 69.90 -9.66 33.96
C ALA A 65 68.39 -9.83 34.21
N LEU A 66 67.99 -10.23 35.42
CA LEU A 66 66.58 -10.37 35.81
C LEU A 66 65.83 -9.04 35.81
N GLU A 67 66.48 -7.94 36.22
CA GLU A 67 65.90 -6.60 36.11
C GLU A 67 65.71 -6.19 34.64
N GLY A 68 66.64 -6.54 33.76
CA GLY A 68 66.52 -6.36 32.31
C GLY A 68 65.39 -7.19 31.68
N GLU A 69 65.29 -8.46 32.04
CA GLU A 69 64.20 -9.35 31.59
C GLU A 69 62.83 -8.87 32.10
N LYS A 70 62.76 -8.43 33.35
CA LYS A 70 61.53 -7.84 33.91
C LYS A 70 61.13 -6.59 33.15
N ALA A 71 62.07 -5.72 32.82
CA ALA A 71 61.79 -4.52 32.01
C ALA A 71 61.28 -4.92 30.61
N ALA A 72 61.93 -5.88 29.96
CA ALA A 72 61.52 -6.37 28.63
C ALA A 72 60.13 -7.03 28.65
N LEU A 73 59.81 -7.85 29.65
CA LEU A 73 58.50 -8.45 29.83
C LEU A 73 57.42 -7.40 30.10
N LEU A 74 57.71 -6.38 30.92
CA LEU A 74 56.77 -5.27 31.16
C LEU A 74 56.47 -4.49 29.87
N ASP A 75 57.46 -4.30 29.01
CA ASP A 75 57.24 -3.65 27.71
C ASP A 75 56.43 -4.53 26.75
N GLN A 76 56.59 -5.86 26.78
CA GLN A 76 55.76 -6.78 26.02
C GLN A 76 54.31 -6.79 26.53
N VAL A 77 54.11 -6.80 27.85
CA VAL A 77 52.76 -6.71 28.45
C VAL A 77 52.07 -5.42 28.01
N LYS A 78 52.74 -4.27 28.08
CA LYS A 78 52.17 -3.00 27.58
C LYS A 78 51.79 -3.06 26.10
N LYS A 79 52.66 -3.62 25.25
CA LYS A 79 52.37 -3.77 23.81
C LYS A 79 51.18 -4.69 23.55
N LEU A 80 51.04 -5.77 24.32
CA LEU A 80 49.91 -6.68 24.22
C LEU A 80 48.63 -6.04 24.74
N GLU A 81 48.68 -5.31 25.85
CA GLU A 81 47.54 -4.53 26.36
C GLU A 81 47.05 -3.49 25.34
N ASP A 82 47.96 -2.79 24.66
CA ASP A 82 47.58 -1.82 23.62
C ASP A 82 46.94 -2.52 22.41
N LYS A 83 47.43 -3.69 22.01
CA LYS A 83 46.80 -4.51 20.96
C LYS A 83 45.42 -5.01 21.36
N VAL A 84 45.24 -5.43 22.61
CA VAL A 84 43.92 -5.86 23.13
C VAL A 84 42.93 -4.71 23.07
N LYS A 85 43.32 -3.50 23.52
CA LYS A 85 42.46 -2.30 23.42
C LYS A 85 42.10 -1.96 21.98
N GLN A 86 43.03 -2.13 21.03
CA GLN A 86 42.74 -1.93 19.61
C GLN A 86 41.74 -2.96 19.08
N LEU A 87 41.90 -4.24 19.45
CA LEU A 87 40.98 -5.31 19.06
C LEU A 87 39.58 -5.12 19.65
N GLU A 88 39.47 -4.72 20.91
CA GLU A 88 38.18 -4.36 21.55
C GLU A 88 37.51 -3.19 20.82
N GLY A 89 38.28 -2.19 20.39
CA GLY A 89 37.78 -1.08 19.56
C GLY A 89 37.20 -1.58 18.22
N LEU A 90 37.92 -2.47 17.54
CA LEU A 90 37.46 -3.07 16.28
C LEU A 90 36.24 -3.97 16.47
N GLU A 91 36.16 -4.73 17.56
CA GLU A 91 35.01 -5.58 17.89
C GLU A 91 33.73 -4.73 18.04
N ASN A 92 33.83 -3.58 18.70
CA ASN A 92 32.71 -2.66 18.83
C ASN A 92 32.24 -2.10 17.48
N VAL A 93 33.17 -1.77 16.58
CA VAL A 93 32.84 -1.31 15.21
C VAL A 93 32.17 -2.43 14.42
N ILE A 94 32.68 -3.66 14.48
CA ILE A 94 32.07 -4.83 13.82
C ILE A 94 30.66 -5.05 14.36
N ARG A 95 30.46 -4.94 15.67
CA ARG A 95 29.14 -5.08 16.29
C ARG A 95 28.15 -4.02 15.79
N GLN A 96 28.58 -2.75 15.72
CA GLN A 96 27.76 -1.67 15.17
C GLN A 96 27.43 -1.90 13.69
N GLN A 97 28.40 -2.34 12.88
CA GLN A 97 28.17 -2.65 11.47
C GLN A 97 27.19 -3.80 11.29
N LYS A 98 27.30 -4.87 12.09
CA LYS A 98 26.33 -5.98 12.06
C LYS A 98 24.90 -5.51 12.34
N LEU A 99 24.70 -4.70 13.39
CA LEU A 99 23.40 -4.12 13.69
C LEU A 99 22.88 -3.24 12.55
N SER A 100 23.76 -2.45 11.92
CA SER A 100 23.38 -1.62 10.77
C SER A 100 22.96 -2.47 9.56
N LEU A 101 23.64 -3.60 9.31
CA LEU A 101 23.29 -4.53 8.23
C LEU A 101 21.98 -5.25 8.49
N GLU A 102 21.71 -5.64 9.73
CA GLU A 102 20.44 -6.24 10.14
C GLU A 102 19.28 -5.25 9.94
N ASN A 103 19.46 -4.00 10.36
CA ASN A 103 18.46 -2.94 10.13
C ASN A 103 18.23 -2.67 8.65
N LEU A 104 19.29 -2.63 7.84
CA LEU A 104 19.18 -2.46 6.39
C LEU A 104 18.48 -3.65 5.72
N ARG A 105 18.75 -4.88 6.16
CA ARG A 105 18.06 -6.08 5.67
C ARG A 105 16.57 -6.05 6.01
N ALA A 106 16.23 -5.78 7.27
CA ALA A 106 14.84 -5.66 7.70
C ALA A 106 14.10 -4.53 6.96
N GLY A 107 14.78 -3.39 6.72
CA GLY A 107 14.25 -2.30 5.90
C GLY A 107 14.00 -2.72 4.45
N ASN A 108 14.92 -3.49 3.84
CA ASN A 108 14.78 -3.98 2.47
C ASN A 108 13.62 -4.99 2.35
N GLU A 109 13.51 -5.93 3.28
CA GLU A 109 12.40 -6.89 3.34
C GLU A 109 11.05 -6.18 3.48
N SER A 110 10.98 -5.15 4.33
CA SER A 110 9.78 -4.33 4.48
C SER A 110 9.42 -3.59 3.19
N LEU A 111 10.40 -2.97 2.52
CA LEU A 111 10.19 -2.28 1.25
C LEU A 111 9.76 -3.25 0.14
N GLN A 112 10.38 -4.42 0.07
CA GLN A 112 10.00 -5.46 -0.88
C GLN A 112 8.55 -5.92 -0.64
N GLY A 113 8.16 -6.13 0.62
CA GLY A 113 6.77 -6.45 0.99
C GLY A 113 5.79 -5.37 0.55
N ARG A 114 6.13 -4.09 0.75
CA ARG A 114 5.31 -2.96 0.29
C ARG A 114 5.18 -2.92 -1.23
N ILE A 115 6.26 -3.13 -1.97
CA ILE A 115 6.25 -3.17 -3.44
C ILE A 115 5.32 -4.29 -3.95
N HIS A 116 5.36 -5.46 -3.32
CA HIS A 116 4.45 -6.55 -3.66
C HIS A 116 2.99 -6.18 -3.39
N GLN A 117 2.70 -5.66 -2.20
CA GLN A 117 1.34 -5.25 -1.84
C GLN A 117 0.79 -4.14 -2.76
N ASP A 118 1.62 -3.16 -3.11
CA ASP A 118 1.23 -2.08 -4.01
C ASP A 118 1.02 -2.59 -5.44
N SER A 119 1.85 -3.54 -5.89
CA SER A 119 1.69 -4.19 -7.19
C SER A 119 0.36 -4.95 -7.27
N GLU A 120 0.02 -5.72 -6.24
CA GLU A 120 -1.28 -6.42 -6.15
C GLU A 120 -2.46 -5.44 -6.13
N ARG A 121 -2.34 -4.34 -5.37
CA ARG A 121 -3.37 -3.29 -5.34
C ARG A 121 -3.57 -2.65 -6.71
N ILE A 122 -2.49 -2.33 -7.43
CA ILE A 122 -2.56 -1.74 -8.78
C ILE A 122 -3.23 -2.71 -9.76
N LEU A 123 -2.89 -4.00 -9.70
CA LEU A 123 -3.52 -5.02 -10.54
C LEU A 123 -5.02 -5.14 -10.24
N GLY A 124 -5.40 -5.20 -8.96
CA GLY A 124 -6.80 -5.25 -8.55
C GLY A 124 -7.60 -4.00 -8.97
N LEU A 125 -7.01 -2.81 -8.85
CA LEU A 125 -7.64 -1.57 -9.33
C LEU A 125 -7.77 -1.55 -10.86
N SER A 126 -6.76 -2.05 -11.58
CA SER A 126 -6.79 -2.14 -13.04
C SER A 126 -7.90 -3.08 -13.52
N GLU A 127 -8.11 -4.21 -12.84
CA GLU A 127 -9.19 -5.14 -13.15
C GLU A 127 -10.57 -4.54 -12.89
N ARG A 128 -10.76 -3.89 -11.73
CA ARG A 128 -12.02 -3.18 -11.42
C ARG A 128 -12.32 -2.08 -12.43
N LEU A 129 -11.32 -1.32 -12.85
CA LEU A 129 -11.48 -0.28 -13.87
C LEU A 129 -11.91 -0.89 -15.22
N ARG A 130 -11.31 -2.01 -15.64
CA ARG A 130 -11.73 -2.72 -16.86
C ARG A 130 -13.16 -3.22 -16.76
N ALA A 131 -13.54 -3.79 -15.62
CA ALA A 131 -14.92 -4.25 -15.38
C ALA A 131 -15.92 -3.09 -15.47
N ALA A 132 -15.65 -1.98 -14.78
CA ALA A 132 -16.50 -0.79 -14.79
C ALA A 132 -16.64 -0.17 -16.19
N ILE A 133 -15.54 -0.11 -16.97
CA ILE A 133 -15.59 0.33 -18.38
C ILE A 133 -16.48 -0.62 -19.21
N GLY A 134 -16.37 -1.93 -18.97
CA GLY A 134 -17.22 -2.94 -19.59
C GLY A 134 -18.71 -2.73 -19.31
N GLU A 135 -19.07 -2.47 -18.05
CA GLU A 135 -20.45 -2.18 -17.63
C GLU A 135 -20.98 -0.89 -18.23
N VAL A 136 -20.21 0.21 -18.18
CA VAL A 136 -20.61 1.49 -18.80
C VAL A 136 -20.86 1.31 -20.30
N LYS A 137 -20.06 0.48 -20.98
CA LYS A 137 -20.28 0.18 -22.39
C LYS A 137 -21.60 -0.57 -22.63
N LYS A 138 -21.93 -1.55 -21.79
CA LYS A 138 -23.22 -2.27 -21.85
C LYS A 138 -24.38 -1.31 -21.63
N TYR A 139 -24.34 -0.51 -20.57
CA TYR A 139 -25.41 0.47 -20.29
C TYR A 139 -25.59 1.49 -21.41
N ARG A 140 -24.51 1.93 -22.07
CA ARG A 140 -24.62 2.82 -23.23
C ARG A 140 -25.29 2.14 -24.43
N GLN A 141 -25.00 0.86 -24.66
CA GLN A 141 -25.64 0.09 -25.72
C GLN A 141 -27.13 -0.11 -25.43
N ASP A 142 -27.47 -0.51 -24.20
CA ASP A 142 -28.85 -0.72 -23.78
C ASP A 142 -29.65 0.59 -23.84
N ASN A 143 -29.07 1.68 -23.36
CA ASN A 143 -29.71 3.00 -23.43
C ASN A 143 -29.95 3.43 -24.88
N ALA A 144 -28.99 3.22 -25.79
CA ALA A 144 -29.18 3.52 -27.21
C ALA A 144 -30.33 2.69 -27.82
N LEU A 145 -30.44 1.40 -27.48
CA LEU A 145 -31.55 0.55 -27.93
C LEU A 145 -32.89 1.05 -27.39
N LEU A 146 -32.96 1.40 -26.11
CA LEU A 146 -34.16 1.94 -25.48
C LEU A 146 -34.59 3.28 -26.10
N VAL A 147 -33.64 4.19 -26.33
CA VAL A 147 -33.91 5.48 -26.98
C VAL A 147 -34.44 5.26 -28.40
N ASN A 148 -33.86 4.34 -29.15
CA ASN A 148 -34.34 3.99 -30.49
C ASN A 148 -35.76 3.41 -30.46
N ALA A 149 -36.04 2.48 -29.53
CA ALA A 149 -37.37 1.89 -29.36
C ALA A 149 -38.42 2.94 -28.95
N VAL A 150 -38.05 3.89 -28.08
CA VAL A 150 -38.93 5.01 -27.69
C VAL A 150 -39.17 5.94 -28.87
N ALA A 151 -38.14 6.25 -29.67
CA ALA A 151 -38.26 7.10 -30.86
C ALA A 151 -39.20 6.46 -31.90
N GLU A 152 -39.01 5.16 -32.19
CA GLU A 152 -39.88 4.42 -33.10
C GLU A 152 -41.33 4.43 -32.60
N ARG A 153 -41.57 4.07 -31.33
CA ARG A 153 -42.91 4.07 -30.76
C ARG A 153 -43.56 5.46 -30.80
N SER A 154 -42.78 6.51 -30.57
CA SER A 154 -43.27 7.89 -30.64
C SER A 154 -43.69 8.27 -32.05
N GLN A 155 -42.93 7.86 -33.07
CA GLN A 155 -43.30 8.05 -34.49
C GLN A 155 -44.60 7.31 -34.83
N TRP A 156 -44.76 6.07 -34.37
CA TRP A 156 -45.99 5.30 -34.56
C TRP A 156 -47.20 5.97 -33.90
N ILE A 157 -47.06 6.44 -32.65
CA ILE A 157 -48.13 7.16 -31.94
C ILE A 157 -48.51 8.44 -32.70
N GLN A 158 -47.53 9.19 -33.20
CA GLN A 158 -47.77 10.39 -33.98
C GLN A 158 -48.53 10.09 -35.27
N ALA A 159 -48.08 9.10 -36.05
CA ALA A 159 -48.75 8.69 -37.28
C ALA A 159 -50.20 8.23 -37.03
N CYS A 160 -50.43 7.46 -35.96
CA CYS A 160 -51.78 7.07 -35.54
C CYS A 160 -52.64 8.28 -35.15
N SER A 161 -52.09 9.24 -34.41
CA SER A 161 -52.78 10.48 -34.04
C SER A 161 -53.18 11.30 -35.27
N GLU A 162 -52.27 11.46 -36.23
CA GLU A 162 -52.51 12.18 -37.49
C GLU A 162 -53.60 11.50 -38.32
N LYS A 163 -53.56 10.16 -38.46
CA LYS A 163 -54.60 9.38 -39.15
C LYS A 163 -55.96 9.51 -38.46
N ASN A 164 -56.01 9.41 -37.13
CA ASN A 164 -57.25 9.57 -36.36
C ASN A 164 -57.85 10.98 -36.52
N GLN A 165 -57.01 12.02 -36.49
CA GLN A 165 -57.45 13.39 -36.76
C GLN A 165 -57.95 13.54 -38.21
N GLY A 166 -57.28 12.91 -39.18
CA GLY A 166 -57.71 12.88 -40.57
C GLY A 166 -59.09 12.23 -40.72
N LEU A 167 -59.33 11.09 -40.07
CA LEU A 167 -60.64 10.41 -40.08
C LEU A 167 -61.73 11.30 -39.49
N TYR A 168 -61.44 11.97 -38.38
CA TYR A 168 -62.38 12.91 -37.77
C TYR A 168 -62.75 14.06 -38.71
N ARG A 169 -61.77 14.64 -39.40
CA ARG A 169 -61.98 15.72 -40.39
C ARG A 169 -62.79 15.22 -41.59
N ALA A 170 -62.44 14.07 -42.16
CA ALA A 170 -63.15 13.46 -43.28
C ALA A 170 -64.62 13.14 -42.92
N ASN A 171 -64.86 12.59 -41.73
CA ASN A 171 -66.21 12.33 -41.25
C ASN A 171 -67.03 13.61 -41.06
N ARG A 172 -66.43 14.68 -40.52
CA ARG A 172 -67.11 16.00 -40.43
C ARG A 172 -67.42 16.59 -41.81
N GLU A 173 -66.51 16.48 -42.76
CA GLU A 173 -66.73 16.94 -44.13
C GLU A 173 -67.89 16.18 -44.79
N LEU A 174 -67.93 14.85 -44.64
CA LEU A 174 -69.01 14.01 -45.15
C LEU A 174 -70.36 14.38 -44.54
N LEU A 175 -70.43 14.55 -43.22
CA LEU A 175 -71.65 14.98 -42.53
C LEU A 175 -72.13 16.37 -43.00
N SER A 176 -71.21 17.33 -43.17
CA SER A 176 -71.53 18.66 -43.72
C SER A 176 -72.08 18.58 -45.13
N LYS A 177 -71.46 17.79 -46.02
CA LYS A 177 -71.97 17.57 -47.38
C LYS A 177 -73.34 16.90 -47.39
N TYR A 178 -73.60 15.94 -46.52
CA TYR A 178 -74.91 15.28 -46.41
C TYR A 178 -76.00 16.23 -45.89
N GLN A 179 -75.70 17.05 -44.88
CA GLN A 179 -76.62 18.11 -44.41
C GLN A 179 -76.93 19.12 -45.52
N ASN A 180 -75.92 19.53 -46.29
CA ASN A 180 -76.10 20.43 -47.41
C ASN A 180 -76.83 19.75 -48.60
N LYS A 181 -76.66 18.44 -48.81
CA LYS A 181 -77.44 17.68 -49.80
C LYS A 181 -78.92 17.77 -49.49
N GLY A 182 -79.39 17.62 -48.26
CA GLY A 182 -80.80 17.83 -47.91
C GLY A 182 -81.36 19.20 -48.33
N PHE A 183 -80.50 20.23 -48.38
CA PHE A 183 -80.87 21.57 -48.85
C PHE A 183 -80.88 21.70 -50.39
N TRP A 184 -79.94 21.04 -51.07
CA TRP A 184 -79.86 21.03 -52.54
C TRP A 184 -80.79 20.01 -53.20
N GLU A 185 -81.05 18.85 -52.59
CA GLU A 185 -82.02 17.83 -53.02
C GLU A 185 -83.44 18.37 -52.98
N ALA A 186 -83.79 19.12 -51.93
CA ALA A 186 -85.04 19.89 -51.87
C ALA A 186 -85.15 20.95 -52.99
N LEU A 187 -84.03 21.37 -53.58
CA LEU A 187 -83.98 22.30 -54.71
C LEU A 187 -83.97 21.57 -56.08
N THR A 188 -83.47 20.33 -56.14
CA THR A 188 -83.34 19.52 -57.37
C THR A 188 -84.43 18.47 -57.59
N GLU A 189 -85.40 18.30 -56.68
CA GLU A 189 -86.65 17.53 -56.91
C GLU A 189 -87.42 17.93 -58.18
N GLY A 190 -87.02 19.01 -58.88
CA GLY A 190 -87.55 19.44 -60.16
C GLY A 190 -86.90 18.89 -61.44
N GLU A 191 -85.82 18.09 -61.42
CA GLU A 191 -85.16 17.64 -62.67
C GLU A 191 -85.13 16.11 -62.88
N PRO A 192 -86.06 15.53 -63.66
CA PRO A 192 -86.19 14.08 -63.81
C PRO A 192 -85.40 13.39 -64.96
N ILE A 193 -84.47 14.04 -65.70
CA ILE A 193 -84.01 13.45 -66.99
C ILE A 193 -82.48 13.31 -67.20
N THR A 194 -81.58 14.05 -66.53
CA THR A 194 -80.19 14.16 -67.02
C THR A 194 -79.18 13.14 -66.49
N GLN A 195 -79.45 12.34 -65.46
CA GLN A 195 -78.50 11.38 -64.81
C GLN A 195 -77.12 11.93 -64.37
N VAL A 196 -76.78 13.19 -64.67
CA VAL A 196 -75.49 13.82 -64.35
C VAL A 196 -75.26 13.93 -62.83
N GLY A 197 -76.33 14.08 -62.05
CA GLY A 197 -76.25 14.10 -60.58
C GLY A 197 -75.76 12.77 -59.99
N LEU A 198 -76.13 11.64 -60.61
CA LEU A 198 -75.72 10.30 -60.15
C LEU A 198 -74.21 10.10 -60.26
N VAL A 199 -73.62 10.47 -61.40
CA VAL A 199 -72.17 10.34 -61.63
C VAL A 199 -71.36 11.24 -60.69
N LYS A 200 -71.85 12.47 -60.40
CA LYS A 200 -71.22 13.35 -59.42
C LYS A 200 -71.25 12.75 -58.01
N ALA A 201 -72.39 12.18 -57.60
CA ALA A 201 -72.50 11.52 -56.31
C ALA A 201 -71.58 10.29 -56.20
N GLU A 202 -71.49 9.47 -57.26
CA GLU A 202 -70.59 8.31 -57.33
C GLU A 202 -69.11 8.74 -57.19
N ASN A 203 -68.69 9.78 -57.90
CA ASN A 203 -67.33 10.31 -57.82
C ASN A 203 -66.99 10.85 -56.41
N GLU A 204 -67.93 11.55 -55.77
CA GLU A 204 -67.75 12.02 -54.39
C GLU A 204 -67.60 10.85 -53.40
N ILE A 205 -68.45 9.82 -53.53
CA ILE A 205 -68.37 8.61 -52.69
C ILE A 205 -67.02 7.91 -52.87
N GLN A 206 -66.56 7.78 -54.12
CA GLN A 206 -65.25 7.20 -54.41
C GLN A 206 -64.10 8.03 -53.82
N GLU A 207 -64.16 9.37 -53.91
CA GLU A 207 -63.14 10.24 -53.31
C GLU A 207 -63.06 10.07 -51.79
N PHE A 208 -64.21 10.01 -51.09
CA PHE A 208 -64.21 9.75 -49.65
C PHE A 208 -63.77 8.33 -49.30
N ARG A 209 -64.11 7.34 -50.13
CA ARG A 209 -63.63 5.96 -49.92
C ARG A 209 -62.11 5.91 -49.97
N PHE A 210 -61.48 6.56 -50.95
CA PHE A 210 -60.02 6.65 -51.02
C PHE A 210 -59.41 7.41 -49.84
N LYS A 211 -60.00 8.54 -49.43
CA LYS A 211 -59.53 9.27 -48.23
C LYS A 211 -59.59 8.41 -46.96
N LEU A 212 -60.67 7.64 -46.77
CA LEU A 212 -60.84 6.76 -45.61
C LEU A 212 -59.89 5.54 -45.66
N GLU A 213 -59.65 4.99 -46.85
CA GLU A 213 -58.69 3.89 -47.04
C GLU A 213 -57.26 4.34 -46.73
N ASP A 214 -56.85 5.53 -47.15
CA ASP A 214 -55.51 6.08 -46.92
C ASP A 214 -55.27 6.42 -45.42
N LEU A 215 -56.33 6.86 -44.75
CA LEU A 215 -56.33 7.14 -43.32
C LEU A 215 -56.46 5.89 -42.44
N ARG A 216 -56.62 4.70 -43.04
CA ARG A 216 -56.69 3.46 -42.27
C ARG A 216 -55.36 3.20 -41.57
N ALA A 217 -55.41 3.04 -40.26
CA ALA A 217 -54.25 2.59 -39.49
C ALA A 217 -54.00 1.10 -39.80
N THR A 218 -52.76 0.75 -40.09
CA THR A 218 -52.32 -0.66 -40.13
C THR A 218 -52.30 -1.19 -38.70
N PRO A 219 -52.79 -2.42 -38.46
CA PRO A 219 -52.76 -3.00 -37.12
C PRO A 219 -51.31 -3.20 -36.69
N TRP A 220 -51.02 -2.80 -35.45
CA TRP A 220 -49.72 -3.05 -34.81
C TRP A 220 -49.51 -4.57 -34.70
N GLN A 221 -48.46 -5.09 -35.32
CA GLN A 221 -48.00 -6.45 -35.07
C GLN A 221 -46.89 -6.39 -34.02
N GLU A 222 -47.11 -7.02 -32.87
CA GLU A 222 -46.06 -7.18 -31.87
C GLU A 222 -44.91 -7.98 -32.49
N ALA A 223 -43.71 -7.39 -32.48
CA ALA A 223 -42.49 -8.08 -32.86
C ALA A 223 -42.20 -9.21 -31.86
N GLY A 224 -42.81 -10.37 -32.07
CA GLY A 224 -42.67 -11.55 -31.21
C GLY A 224 -43.71 -12.65 -31.41
N ALA A 225 -44.86 -12.39 -32.05
CA ALA A 225 -45.94 -13.37 -32.14
C ALA A 225 -45.72 -14.53 -33.14
N THR A 226 -44.59 -14.56 -33.87
CA THR A 226 -44.24 -15.68 -34.77
C THR A 226 -42.76 -16.06 -34.64
N ALA A 227 -42.34 -16.50 -33.45
CA ALA A 227 -41.18 -17.37 -33.32
C ALA A 227 -41.70 -18.79 -33.00
N PRO A 228 -41.40 -19.81 -33.82
CA PRO A 228 -41.82 -21.18 -33.51
C PRO A 228 -41.12 -21.63 -32.23
N GLU A 229 -41.91 -22.20 -31.31
CA GLU A 229 -41.45 -22.87 -30.10
C GLU A 229 -40.41 -23.94 -30.45
N GLY A 230 -39.14 -23.61 -30.23
CA GLY A 230 -38.01 -24.52 -30.32
C GLY A 230 -37.03 -24.13 -29.24
N GLY A 231 -37.20 -24.71 -28.05
CA GLY A 231 -36.31 -24.48 -26.90
C GLY A 231 -34.85 -24.81 -27.22
N PRO A 232 -33.94 -24.27 -26.40
CA PRO A 232 -33.28 -25.19 -25.50
C PRO A 232 -33.21 -24.67 -24.06
N ASN A 233 -33.62 -25.55 -23.16
CA ASN A 233 -33.04 -25.79 -21.85
C ASN A 233 -32.95 -24.57 -20.89
N SER A 234 -33.95 -24.47 -20.02
CA SER A 234 -33.85 -23.73 -18.75
C SER A 234 -32.72 -24.29 -17.90
N GLY A 235 -31.52 -23.76 -18.11
CA GLY A 235 -30.41 -23.83 -17.17
C GLY A 235 -30.72 -22.89 -16.00
N ASN A 236 -31.21 -23.49 -14.92
CA ASN A 236 -31.17 -23.05 -13.53
C ASN A 236 -30.35 -21.76 -13.27
N ALA A 237 -31.03 -20.61 -13.24
CA ALA A 237 -30.48 -19.37 -12.68
C ALA A 237 -30.91 -19.29 -11.21
N THR A 238 -30.07 -19.84 -10.34
CA THR A 238 -30.09 -19.60 -8.90
C THR A 238 -30.09 -18.09 -8.65
N LEU A 239 -31.15 -17.57 -8.03
CA LEU A 239 -31.18 -16.21 -7.47
C LEU A 239 -30.01 -16.06 -6.47
N PRO A 240 -29.21 -14.98 -6.52
CA PRO A 240 -28.39 -14.63 -5.38
C PRO A 240 -29.31 -14.27 -4.19
N PRO A 241 -29.00 -14.73 -2.97
CA PRO A 241 -29.74 -14.33 -1.78
C PRO A 241 -29.60 -12.81 -1.59
N GLY A 242 -30.72 -12.16 -1.30
CA GLY A 242 -30.78 -10.75 -0.94
C GLY A 242 -29.89 -10.49 0.27
N GLU A 243 -29.12 -9.42 0.17
CA GLU A 243 -28.37 -8.87 1.29
C GLU A 243 -29.41 -8.30 2.26
N ASP A 244 -29.56 -8.99 3.39
CA ASP A 244 -30.32 -8.47 4.54
C ASP A 244 -29.61 -7.22 5.05
N GLU A 245 -30.34 -6.12 4.95
CA GLU A 245 -30.11 -4.86 5.64
C GLU A 245 -30.13 -5.06 7.16
N GLU A 246 -29.32 -4.23 7.83
CA GLU A 246 -29.52 -3.75 9.20
C GLU A 246 -29.27 -4.74 10.36
N ASP A 247 -28.17 -4.51 11.08
CA ASP A 247 -28.21 -4.33 12.54
C ASP A 247 -27.01 -3.45 12.96
N GLU A 248 -27.32 -2.19 13.24
CA GLU A 248 -26.46 -1.25 13.97
C GLU A 248 -26.58 -1.54 15.49
N GLU A 249 -25.49 -1.95 16.14
CA GLU A 249 -25.21 -1.67 17.56
C GLU A 249 -23.71 -1.38 17.77
#